data_AF-A0A1G2BJS1-F1
#
_entry.id   AF-A0A1G2BJS1-F1
#
_cell.length_a   1.000
_cell.length_b   1.000
_cell.length_c   1.000
_cell.angle_alpha   90.00
_cell.angle_beta   90.00
_cell.angle_gamma   90.00
#
_symmetry.space_group_name_H-M   'P 1'
#
loop_
_entity.id
_entity.type
_entity.pdbx_description
1 polymer ?
#
loop_
_entity_poly.entity_id
_entity_poly.type
_entity_poly.pdbx_seq_one_letter_code
_entity_poly.pdbx_strand_id
1 'polypeptide(L)'
;MKHTHGLHHYHQTKKLQKIVSSDATKEFVDHAMYLLGILAPLMTVPQIVKIWQVHSAAGVSVFSWAAYAIGSLAWFVYGVVHKEKPIIFANGFACLLQFAVVISVMVFS
;
A
#
# COMPACT_ATOMS: atom_id res chain seq x y z
N MET A 1 -2.54 50.22 -3.64
CA MET A 1 -2.61 49.42 -2.41
C MET A 1 -2.99 47.97 -2.72
N LYS A 2 -2.02 47.09 -3.00
CA LYS A 2 -2.16 45.61 -3.02
C LYS A 2 -0.75 45.01 -2.86
N HIS A 3 -0.20 44.92 -1.65
CA HIS A 3 1.15 44.34 -1.49
C HIS A 3 1.48 43.68 -0.15
N THR A 4 0.49 43.28 0.66
CA THR A 4 0.74 42.58 1.95
C THR A 4 0.09 41.21 2.06
N HIS A 5 -0.78 40.82 1.13
CA HIS A 5 -1.54 39.56 1.25
C HIS A 5 -0.71 38.29 0.95
N GLY A 6 0.39 38.39 0.18
CA GLY A 6 1.23 37.23 -0.18
C GLY A 6 2.34 36.88 0.83
N LEU A 7 2.78 37.83 1.65
CA LEU A 7 3.93 37.65 2.55
C LEU A 7 3.58 36.78 3.78
N HIS A 8 2.34 36.81 4.24
CA HIS A 8 1.90 36.01 5.39
C HIS A 8 1.86 34.51 5.06
N HIS A 9 1.41 34.14 3.85
CA HIS A 9 1.39 32.74 3.39
C HIS A 9 2.78 32.17 3.11
N TYR A 10 3.75 33.02 2.73
CA TYR A 10 5.13 32.60 2.47
C TYR A 10 5.84 32.07 3.73
N HIS A 11 5.63 32.70 4.89
CA HIS A 11 6.23 32.21 6.15
C HIS A 11 5.55 30.95 6.68
N GLN A 12 4.24 30.81 6.47
CA GLN A 12 3.48 29.62 6.85
C GLN A 12 3.91 28.38 6.04
N THR A 13 4.09 28.53 4.72
CA THR A 13 4.57 27.45 3.85
C THR A 13 5.99 27.02 4.19
N LYS A 14 6.91 27.95 4.48
CA LYS A 14 8.25 27.61 4.97
C LYS A 14 8.25 26.89 6.32
N LYS A 15 7.36 27.26 7.24
CA LYS A 15 7.24 26.61 8.56
C LYS A 15 6.73 25.17 8.42
N LEU A 16 5.71 24.95 7.59
CA LEU A 16 5.20 23.62 7.26
C LEU A 16 6.28 22.78 6.56
N GLN A 17 6.98 23.34 5.58
CA GLN A 17 8.08 22.66 4.89
C GLN A 17 9.18 22.24 5.88
N LYS A 18 9.55 23.10 6.84
CA LYS A 18 10.53 22.78 7.89
C LYS A 18 10.05 21.67 8.83
N ILE A 19 8.76 21.65 9.19
CA ILE A 19 8.16 20.60 10.03
C ILE A 19 8.16 19.26 9.27
N VAL A 20 7.70 19.25 8.01
CA VAL A 20 7.67 18.05 7.17
C VAL A 20 9.08 17.53 6.86
N SER A 21 10.06 18.42 6.69
CA SER A 21 11.44 18.05 6.45
C SER A 21 12.24 17.73 7.73
N SER A 22 11.62 17.80 8.90
CA SER A 22 12.25 17.46 10.17
C SER A 22 12.61 15.98 10.19
N ASP A 23 13.77 15.65 10.75
CA ASP A 23 14.27 14.27 10.77
C ASP A 23 13.33 13.34 11.55
N ALA A 24 12.71 13.83 12.63
CA ALA A 24 11.70 13.09 13.38
C ALA A 24 10.44 12.75 12.55
N THR A 25 10.04 13.63 11.62
CA THR A 25 8.88 13.38 10.75
C THR A 25 9.21 12.36 9.67
N LYS A 26 10.42 12.41 9.10
CA LYS A 26 10.87 11.40 8.14
C LYS A 26 10.96 10.02 8.77
N GLU A 27 11.60 9.92 9.95
CA GLU A 27 11.71 8.66 10.68
C GLU A 27 10.34 8.07 11.04
N PHE A 28 9.41 8.90 11.51
CA PHE A 28 8.05 8.45 11.81
C PHE A 28 7.33 7.91 10.57
N VAL A 29 7.42 8.63 9.44
CA VAL A 29 6.82 8.21 8.18
C VAL A 29 7.44 6.89 7.71
N ASP A 30 8.76 6.75 7.76
CA ASP A 30 9.44 5.53 7.33
C ASP A 30 8.97 4.31 8.13
N HIS A 31 8.94 4.42 9.47
CA HIS A 31 8.44 3.34 10.33
C HIS A 31 6.97 3.02 10.06
N ALA A 32 6.14 4.04 9.88
CA ALA A 32 4.74 3.86 9.53
C ALA A 32 4.58 3.14 8.18
N MET A 33 5.42 3.44 7.19
CA MET A 33 5.37 2.78 5.88
C MET A 33 5.75 1.29 5.98
N TYR A 34 6.75 0.93 6.78
CA TYR A 34 7.07 -0.48 7.02
C TYR A 34 5.91 -1.22 7.69
N LEU A 35 5.30 -0.62 8.71
CA LEU A 35 4.14 -1.19 9.40
C LEU A 35 2.95 -1.39 8.45
N LEU A 36 2.59 -0.33 7.71
CA LEU A 36 1.46 -0.34 6.79
C LEU A 36 1.69 -1.29 5.61
N GLY A 37 2.93 -1.44 5.14
CA GLY A 37 3.29 -2.42 4.12
C GLY A 37 2.95 -3.86 4.50
N ILE A 38 2.90 -4.18 5.80
CA ILE A 38 2.49 -5.50 6.30
C ILE A 38 0.99 -5.51 6.63
N LEU A 39 0.51 -4.51 7.37
CA LEU A 39 -0.86 -4.47 7.87
C LEU A 39 -1.90 -4.40 6.74
N ALA A 40 -1.65 -3.60 5.69
CA ALA A 40 -2.61 -3.43 4.62
C ALA A 40 -2.85 -4.76 3.85
N PRO A 41 -1.81 -5.50 3.43
CA PRO A 41 -2.02 -6.84 2.89
C PRO A 41 -2.64 -7.82 3.89
N LEU A 42 -2.35 -7.74 5.20
CA LEU A 42 -2.99 -8.65 6.17
C LEU A 42 -4.52 -8.53 6.17
N MET A 43 -5.08 -7.39 5.79
CA MET A 43 -6.54 -7.21 5.64
C MET A 43 -7.15 -8.08 4.52
N THR A 44 -6.32 -8.71 3.67
CA THR A 44 -6.77 -9.69 2.68
C THR A 44 -7.02 -11.08 3.28
N VAL A 45 -6.46 -11.39 4.45
CA VAL A 45 -6.59 -12.70 5.10
C VAL A 45 -8.06 -13.06 5.42
N PRO A 46 -8.90 -12.15 5.97
CA PRO A 46 -10.33 -12.43 6.15
C PRO A 46 -11.05 -12.81 4.86
N GLN A 47 -10.67 -12.26 3.70
CA GLN A 47 -11.26 -12.62 2.42
C GLN A 47 -10.93 -14.06 2.03
N ILE A 48 -9.68 -14.50 2.26
CA ILE A 48 -9.26 -15.89 2.06
C ILE A 48 -10.07 -16.79 2.99
N VAL A 49 -10.03 -16.52 4.30
CA VAL A 49 -10.72 -17.31 5.32
C VAL A 49 -12.21 -17.46 5.00
N LYS A 50 -12.87 -16.37 4.58
CA LYS A 50 -14.29 -16.40 4.20
C LYS A 50 -14.56 -17.41 3.09
N ILE A 51 -13.78 -17.41 2.02
CA ILE A 51 -13.97 -18.34 0.88
C ILE A 51 -13.83 -19.80 1.35
N TRP A 52 -12.81 -20.09 2.16
CA TRP A 52 -12.57 -21.44 2.68
C TRP A 52 -13.63 -21.88 3.70
N GLN A 53 -14.20 -20.97 4.48
CA GLN A 53 -15.25 -21.29 5.45
C GLN A 53 -16.61 -21.55 4.80
N VAL A 54 -16.97 -20.75 3.79
CA VAL A 54 -18.28 -20.88 3.10
C VAL A 54 -18.22 -21.83 1.91
N HIS A 55 -17.02 -22.33 1.56
CA HIS A 55 -16.76 -23.16 0.39
C HIS A 55 -17.34 -22.59 -0.92
N SER A 56 -17.35 -21.26 -1.03
CA SER A 56 -17.89 -20.57 -2.19
C SER A 56 -17.17 -19.24 -2.41
N ALA A 57 -16.80 -19.00 -3.66
CA ALA A 57 -16.27 -17.72 -4.13
C ALA A 57 -17.32 -16.86 -4.84
N ALA A 58 -18.62 -17.13 -4.63
CA ALA A 58 -19.70 -16.39 -5.27
C ALA A 58 -19.58 -14.88 -5.02
N GLY A 59 -19.59 -14.10 -6.10
CA GLY A 59 -19.44 -12.64 -6.06
C GLY A 59 -18.00 -12.13 -5.97
N VAL A 60 -16.99 -13.01 -5.95
CA VAL A 60 -15.57 -12.64 -5.94
C VAL A 60 -14.99 -12.75 -7.35
N SER A 61 -14.54 -11.63 -7.92
CA SER A 61 -13.96 -11.60 -9.27
C SER A 61 -12.52 -12.09 -9.29
N VAL A 62 -12.29 -13.29 -9.85
CA VAL A 62 -10.93 -13.84 -10.05
C VAL A 62 -10.06 -12.91 -10.89
N PHE A 63 -10.63 -12.27 -11.92
CA PHE A 63 -9.90 -11.38 -12.80
C PHE A 63 -9.37 -10.15 -12.05
N SER A 64 -10.17 -9.59 -11.15
CA SER A 64 -9.75 -8.45 -10.34
C SER A 64 -8.59 -8.80 -9.41
N TRP A 65 -8.65 -9.93 -8.73
CA TRP A 65 -7.58 -10.37 -7.84
C TRP A 65 -6.29 -10.76 -8.59
N ALA A 66 -6.42 -11.35 -9.77
CA ALA A 66 -5.28 -11.64 -10.65
C ALA A 66 -4.62 -10.35 -11.16
N ALA A 67 -5.41 -9.36 -11.58
CA ALA A 67 -4.89 -8.07 -12.01
C ALA A 67 -4.15 -7.34 -10.88
N TYR A 68 -4.69 -7.38 -9.65
CA TYR A 68 -3.97 -6.85 -8.49
C TYR A 68 -2.66 -7.60 -8.23
N ALA A 69 -2.66 -8.94 -8.30
CA ALA A 69 -1.46 -9.76 -8.08
C ALA A 69 -0.35 -9.44 -9.10
N ILE A 70 -0.71 -9.24 -10.37
CA ILE A 70 0.23 -8.82 -11.42
C ILE A 70 0.73 -7.40 -11.17
N GLY A 71 -0.16 -6.48 -10.78
CA GLY A 71 0.22 -5.10 -10.46
C GLY A 71 1.17 -5.02 -9.26
N SER A 72 0.90 -5.76 -8.18
CA SER A 72 1.79 -5.82 -7.02
C SER A 72 3.12 -6.50 -7.37
N LEU A 73 3.12 -7.52 -8.24
CA LEU A 73 4.37 -8.10 -8.75
C LEU A 73 5.19 -7.07 -9.54
N ALA A 74 4.56 -6.27 -10.40
CA ALA A 74 5.25 -5.21 -11.14
C ALA A 74 5.86 -4.15 -10.19
N TRP A 75 5.12 -3.72 -9.17
CA TRP A 75 5.63 -2.80 -8.14
C TRP A 75 6.74 -3.41 -7.30
N PHE A 76 6.65 -4.70 -6.98
CA PHE A 76 7.70 -5.43 -6.28
C PHE A 76 8.99 -5.43 -7.11
N VAL A 77 8.92 -5.80 -8.39
CA VAL A 77 10.07 -5.77 -9.31
C VAL A 77 10.64 -4.36 -9.41
N TYR A 78 9.78 -3.35 -9.55
CA TYR A 78 10.20 -1.95 -9.55
C TYR A 78 10.96 -1.57 -8.27
N GLY A 79 10.42 -1.93 -7.10
CA GLY A 79 11.05 -1.69 -5.80
C GLY A 79 12.41 -2.36 -5.68
N VAL A 80 12.55 -3.60 -6.16
CA VAL A 80 13.83 -4.34 -6.17
C VAL A 80 14.86 -3.62 -7.03
N VAL A 81 14.48 -3.20 -8.25
CA VAL A 81 15.37 -2.47 -9.17
C VAL A 81 15.84 -1.14 -8.56
N HIS A 82 14.96 -0.42 -7.87
CA HIS A 82 15.26 0.89 -7.27
C HIS A 82 15.79 0.79 -5.83
N LYS A 83 15.90 -0.42 -5.26
CA LYS A 83 16.34 -0.69 -3.88
C LYS A 83 15.46 -0.01 -2.80
N GLU A 84 14.19 0.18 -3.12
CA GLU A 84 13.20 0.82 -2.23
C GLU A 84 12.56 -0.20 -1.28
N LYS A 85 13.19 -0.42 -0.13
CA LYS A 85 12.79 -1.46 0.85
C LYS A 85 11.31 -1.43 1.22
N PRO A 86 10.66 -0.29 1.54
CA PRO A 86 9.25 -0.28 1.92
C PRO A 86 8.35 -0.80 0.80
N ILE A 87 8.65 -0.44 -0.45
CA ILE A 87 7.90 -0.88 -1.64
C ILE A 87 8.06 -2.38 -1.84
N ILE A 88 9.28 -2.90 -1.68
CA ILE A 88 9.59 -4.34 -1.79
C ILE A 88 8.78 -5.14 -0.78
N PHE A 89 8.85 -4.79 0.51
CA PHE A 89 8.14 -5.56 1.54
C PHE A 89 6.62 -5.46 1.38
N ALA A 90 6.10 -4.26 1.11
CA ALA A 90 4.66 -4.05 0.96
C ALA A 90 4.08 -4.83 -0.21
N ASN A 91 4.68 -4.70 -1.40
CA ASN A 91 4.14 -5.30 -2.61
C ASN A 91 4.46 -6.79 -2.71
N GLY A 92 5.60 -7.25 -2.19
CA GLY A 92 5.91 -8.68 -2.12
C GLY A 92 4.89 -9.42 -1.25
N PHE A 93 4.58 -8.88 -0.07
CA PHE A 93 3.60 -9.47 0.82
C PHE A 93 2.16 -9.37 0.28
N ALA A 94 1.80 -8.24 -0.33
CA ALA A 94 0.52 -8.08 -1.03
C ALA A 94 0.34 -9.11 -2.16
N CYS A 95 1.39 -9.31 -2.97
CA CYS A 95 1.37 -10.23 -4.10
C CYS A 95 1.09 -11.67 -3.65
N LEU A 96 1.75 -12.13 -2.58
CA LEU A 96 1.53 -13.47 -2.00
C LEU A 96 0.07 -13.68 -1.56
N LEU A 97 -0.51 -12.71 -0.83
CA LEU A 97 -1.88 -12.83 -0.35
C LEU A 97 -2.91 -12.70 -1.49
N GLN A 98 -2.64 -11.86 -2.49
CA GLN A 98 -3.50 -11.74 -3.67
C GLN A 98 -3.52 -13.03 -4.49
N PHE A 99 -2.36 -13.68 -4.68
CA PHE A 99 -2.31 -15.01 -5.29
C PHE A 99 -3.05 -16.06 -4.47
N ALA A 100 -2.95 -16.01 -3.13
CA ALA A 100 -3.71 -16.91 -2.27
C ALA A 100 -5.23 -16.71 -2.43
N VAL A 101 -5.71 -15.46 -2.60
CA VAL A 101 -7.12 -15.21 -2.94
C VAL A 101 -7.47 -15.79 -4.31
N VAL A 102 -6.66 -15.57 -5.35
CA VAL A 102 -6.89 -16.13 -6.69
C VAL A 102 -7.02 -17.66 -6.63
N ILE A 103 -6.11 -18.34 -5.92
CA ILE A 103 -6.18 -19.79 -5.73
C ILE A 103 -7.45 -20.19 -4.99
N SER A 104 -7.80 -19.48 -3.91
CA SER A 104 -9.02 -19.76 -3.15
C SER A 104 -10.26 -19.61 -4.02
N VAL A 105 -10.33 -18.59 -4.86
CA VAL A 105 -11.43 -18.40 -5.81
C VAL A 105 -11.48 -19.54 -6.81
N MET A 106 -10.37 -19.91 -7.45
CA MET A 106 -10.35 -21.00 -8.44
C MET A 106 -10.76 -22.36 -7.87
N VAL A 107 -10.48 -22.64 -6.59
CA VAL A 107 -10.85 -23.89 -5.94
C VAL A 107 -12.35 -23.96 -5.59
N PHE A 108 -12.96 -22.82 -5.26
CA PHE A 108 -14.36 -22.72 -4.80
C PHE A 108 -15.26 -21.92 -5.78
N SER A 109 -14.88 -21.86 -7.05
CA SER A 109 -15.61 -21.22 -8.14
C SER A 109 -16.61 -22.17 -8.78
#